data_AF-A0A958I6R6-F1
#
_entry.id   AF-A0A958I6R6-F1
#
_cell.length_a   1.000
_cell.length_b   1.000
_cell.length_c   1.000
_cell.angle_alpha   90.00
_cell.angle_beta   90.00
_cell.angle_gamma   90.00
#
_symmetry.space_group_name_H-M   'P 1'
#
loop_
_entity.id
_entity.type
_entity.pdbx_description
1 polymer ?
#
loop_
_entity_poly.entity_id
_entity_poly.type
_entity_poly.pdbx_seq_one_letter_code
_entity_poly.pdbx_strand_id
1 'polypeptide(L)'
;ILDVARHWVNFGIDGWRLDVPEEIKDAEFWREFRKTVKDANPDAYICGEIWHLAPDWLEGDQLDALMNYPLGTAALRFFGAKTLRKYRKNAEYRLKPLKPAKFAKRIDKLFSTYHWETSQAQLNLFGSHDTPRALWSLGEDKTALKLCTLFLMTMPGAPCIYYGDEIGMSGADDPHCRSAFPWEQEDAWDTDLLNFFRRATSLRRDHPCLRTGSFHPLYRRKGIYAFARKLDGKEMIVIFNRKKNPQQVTLALDDIIP
;
A
#
# COMPACT_ATOMS: atom_id res chain seq x y z
N ILE A 1 29.81 4.98 -0.05
CA ILE A 1 28.38 4.58 0.02
C ILE A 1 28.08 3.50 -1.02
N LEU A 2 28.45 3.69 -2.28
CA LEU A 2 28.21 2.70 -3.35
C LEU A 2 28.83 1.32 -3.07
N ASP A 3 30.04 1.26 -2.53
CA ASP A 3 30.65 -0.02 -2.13
C ASP A 3 29.84 -0.76 -1.05
N VAL A 4 29.22 -0.02 -0.11
CA VAL A 4 28.34 -0.60 0.91
C VAL A 4 27.06 -1.13 0.25
N ALA A 5 26.50 -0.38 -0.70
CA ALA A 5 25.32 -0.81 -1.46
C ALA A 5 25.57 -2.13 -2.19
N ARG A 6 26.72 -2.22 -2.90
CA ARG A 6 27.15 -3.42 -3.61
C ARG A 6 27.48 -4.57 -2.67
N HIS A 7 28.15 -4.30 -1.56
CA HIS A 7 28.58 -5.32 -0.60
C HIS A 7 27.40 -6.17 -0.12
N TRP A 8 26.32 -5.53 0.33
CA TRP A 8 25.17 -6.28 0.85
C TRP A 8 24.34 -6.96 -0.24
N VAL A 9 24.29 -6.41 -1.45
CA VAL A 9 23.69 -7.11 -2.60
C VAL A 9 24.49 -8.38 -2.91
N ASN A 10 25.82 -8.31 -2.92
CA ASN A 10 26.68 -9.48 -3.09
C ASN A 10 26.58 -10.47 -1.91
N PHE A 11 26.25 -9.97 -0.70
CA PHE A 11 25.96 -10.81 0.46
C PHE A 11 24.64 -11.59 0.29
N GLY A 12 23.72 -11.10 -0.55
CA GLY A 12 22.50 -11.80 -0.93
C GLY A 12 21.19 -11.11 -0.53
N ILE A 13 21.19 -9.81 -0.22
CA ILE A 13 19.91 -9.10 -0.04
C ILE A 13 19.21 -8.90 -1.39
N ASP A 14 17.87 -8.91 -1.38
CA ASP A 14 17.05 -8.77 -2.59
C ASP A 14 16.71 -7.31 -2.94
N GLY A 15 17.26 -6.33 -2.23
CA GLY A 15 16.97 -4.92 -2.50
C GLY A 15 17.32 -3.95 -1.38
N TRP A 16 17.08 -2.66 -1.66
CA TRP A 16 17.33 -1.54 -0.77
C TRP A 16 16.06 -0.72 -0.55
N ARG A 17 15.71 -0.49 0.73
CA ARG A 17 14.82 0.60 1.13
C ARG A 17 15.69 1.80 1.50
N LEU A 18 15.50 2.91 0.79
CA LEU A 18 16.30 4.12 0.93
C LEU A 18 15.61 5.09 1.88
N ASP A 19 16.31 5.41 2.96
CA ASP A 19 15.88 6.38 3.97
C ASP A 19 16.05 7.80 3.42
N VAL A 20 14.99 8.60 3.52
CA VAL A 20 14.94 10.01 3.12
C VAL A 20 15.77 10.35 1.85
N PRO A 21 15.53 9.68 0.71
CA PRO A 21 16.39 9.83 -0.47
C PRO A 21 16.44 11.26 -1.00
N GLU A 22 15.39 12.05 -0.74
CA GLU A 22 15.32 13.45 -1.14
C GLU A 22 16.35 14.36 -0.45
N GLU A 23 17.03 13.92 0.62
CA GLU A 23 18.13 14.71 1.21
C GLU A 23 19.41 14.70 0.36
N ILE A 24 19.58 13.69 -0.50
CA ILE A 24 20.63 13.68 -1.51
C ILE A 24 20.08 14.32 -2.78
N LYS A 25 20.43 15.60 -3.00
CA LYS A 25 19.96 16.42 -4.13
C LYS A 25 20.63 16.11 -5.46
N ASP A 26 21.71 15.34 -5.44
CA ASP A 26 22.43 14.93 -6.64
C ASP A 26 21.72 13.75 -7.33
N ALA A 27 21.11 14.01 -8.49
CA ALA A 27 20.45 12.97 -9.27
C ALA A 27 21.46 11.96 -9.87
N GLU A 28 22.70 12.38 -10.15
CA GLU A 28 23.73 11.48 -10.67
C GLU A 28 24.12 10.43 -9.63
N PHE A 29 24.13 10.80 -8.34
CA PHE A 29 24.32 9.82 -7.27
C PHE A 29 23.27 8.70 -7.34
N TRP A 30 22.00 9.01 -7.56
CA TRP A 30 20.94 8.00 -7.62
C TRP A 30 20.99 7.14 -8.88
N ARG A 31 21.40 7.71 -10.01
CA ARG A 31 21.69 6.97 -11.25
C ARG A 31 22.85 6.00 -11.06
N GLU A 32 23.93 6.46 -10.44
CA GLU A 32 25.10 5.64 -10.14
C GLU A 32 24.79 4.56 -9.09
N PHE A 33 23.96 4.89 -8.09
CA PHE A 33 23.45 3.95 -7.10
C PHE A 33 22.65 2.82 -7.77
N ARG A 34 21.70 3.18 -8.65
CA ARG A 34 20.94 2.20 -9.42
C ARG A 34 21.86 1.31 -10.21
N LYS A 35 22.77 1.89 -10.98
CA LYS A 35 23.74 1.14 -11.80
C LYS A 35 24.52 0.15 -10.92
N THR A 36 25.05 0.62 -9.79
CA THR A 36 25.83 -0.19 -8.85
C THR A 36 25.04 -1.37 -8.30
N VAL A 37 23.78 -1.15 -7.90
CA VAL A 37 22.90 -2.21 -7.37
C VAL A 37 22.49 -3.19 -8.47
N LYS A 38 22.06 -2.70 -9.62
CA LYS A 38 21.59 -3.53 -10.74
C LYS A 38 22.71 -4.30 -11.43
N ASP A 39 23.93 -3.75 -11.49
CA ASP A 39 25.12 -4.48 -11.96
C ASP A 39 25.43 -5.69 -11.06
N ALA A 40 25.19 -5.56 -9.75
CA ALA A 40 25.42 -6.62 -8.77
C ALA A 40 24.29 -7.66 -8.76
N ASN A 41 23.04 -7.21 -8.83
CA ASN A 41 21.86 -8.05 -8.99
C ASN A 41 20.77 -7.30 -9.79
N PRO A 42 20.44 -7.71 -11.03
CA PRO A 42 19.43 -7.03 -11.84
C PRO A 42 18.02 -7.09 -11.23
N ASP A 43 17.73 -8.10 -10.40
CA ASP A 43 16.44 -8.29 -9.74
C ASP A 43 16.33 -7.51 -8.42
N ALA A 44 17.42 -6.90 -7.93
CA ALA A 44 17.42 -6.19 -6.65
C ALA A 44 16.45 -4.99 -6.66
N TYR A 45 15.48 -4.98 -5.74
CA TYR A 45 14.44 -3.96 -5.66
C TYR A 45 14.93 -2.67 -5.00
N ILE A 46 14.76 -1.52 -5.66
CA ILE A 46 15.17 -0.21 -5.12
C ILE A 46 13.95 0.64 -4.78
N CYS A 47 13.65 0.78 -3.48
CA CYS A 47 12.47 1.49 -2.99
C CYS A 47 12.84 2.73 -2.17
N GLY A 48 12.35 3.90 -2.55
CA GLY A 48 12.58 5.16 -1.81
C GLY A 48 11.49 5.50 -0.80
N GLU A 49 11.88 6.05 0.34
CA GLU A 49 10.95 6.69 1.28
C GLU A 49 10.61 8.12 0.82
N ILE A 50 9.65 8.24 -0.10
CA ILE A 50 9.09 9.55 -0.51
C ILE A 50 7.60 9.56 -0.21
N TRP A 51 7.17 10.56 0.55
CA TRP A 51 5.83 10.61 1.16
C TRP A 51 4.75 11.18 0.22
N HIS A 52 5.15 11.73 -0.92
CA HIS A 52 4.29 12.32 -1.95
C HIS A 52 4.49 11.65 -3.32
N LEU A 53 3.73 12.12 -4.32
CA LEU A 53 3.95 11.72 -5.70
C LEU A 53 5.28 12.30 -6.19
N ALA A 54 6.12 11.47 -6.80
CA ALA A 54 7.43 11.88 -7.28
C ALA A 54 7.80 11.10 -8.57
N PRO A 55 7.13 11.39 -9.70
CA PRO A 55 7.35 10.67 -10.96
C PRO A 55 8.81 10.71 -11.44
N ASP A 56 9.48 11.85 -11.24
CA ASP A 56 10.88 12.07 -11.67
C ASP A 56 11.89 11.07 -11.07
N TRP A 57 11.54 10.36 -10.00
CA TRP A 57 12.37 9.31 -9.39
C TRP A 57 12.18 7.92 -10.00
N LEU A 58 11.17 7.77 -10.86
CA LEU A 58 10.64 6.49 -11.34
C LEU A 58 10.59 6.38 -12.87
N GLU A 59 11.43 7.15 -13.55
CA GLU A 59 11.61 7.13 -15.01
C GLU A 59 12.48 5.94 -15.48
N GLY A 60 12.86 5.06 -14.56
CA GLY A 60 13.67 3.85 -14.83
C GLY A 60 15.18 4.05 -14.71
N ASP A 61 15.65 5.28 -14.46
CA ASP A 61 17.06 5.63 -14.29
C ASP A 61 17.52 5.69 -12.82
N GLN A 62 16.58 5.76 -11.86
CA GLN A 62 16.86 5.86 -10.42
C GLN A 62 16.19 4.72 -9.62
N LEU A 63 14.96 4.91 -9.14
CA LEU A 63 14.29 3.97 -8.24
C LEU A 63 13.31 3.06 -9.01
N ASP A 64 12.99 1.90 -8.43
CA ASP A 64 11.95 1.01 -8.97
C ASP A 64 10.56 1.39 -8.44
N ALA A 65 10.50 1.93 -7.22
CA ALA A 65 9.25 2.30 -6.56
C ALA A 65 9.46 3.21 -5.34
N LEU A 66 8.35 3.66 -4.77
CA LEU A 66 8.32 4.47 -3.55
C LEU A 66 7.48 3.75 -2.48
N MET A 67 7.69 4.16 -1.23
CA MET A 67 6.75 3.86 -0.15
C MET A 67 5.44 4.62 -0.41
N ASN A 68 4.40 3.90 -0.86
CA ASN A 68 3.16 4.48 -1.37
C ASN A 68 2.20 4.94 -0.24
N TYR A 69 2.67 5.86 0.60
CA TYR A 69 1.87 6.57 1.59
C TYR A 69 0.64 7.28 1.00
N PRO A 70 0.69 7.84 -0.23
CA PRO A 70 -0.52 8.39 -0.87
C PRO A 70 -1.66 7.38 -1.00
N LEU A 71 -1.38 6.13 -1.40
CA LEU A 71 -2.39 5.06 -1.47
C LEU A 71 -2.85 4.65 -0.07
N GLY A 72 -1.91 4.43 0.84
CA GLY A 72 -2.19 4.02 2.21
C GLY A 72 -3.12 4.99 2.95
N THR A 73 -2.75 6.26 2.94
CA THR A 73 -3.55 7.32 3.57
C THR A 73 -4.91 7.48 2.89
N ALA A 74 -5.01 7.33 1.57
CA ALA A 74 -6.30 7.38 0.87
C ALA A 74 -7.25 6.30 1.37
N ALA A 75 -6.77 5.06 1.53
CA ALA A 75 -7.54 3.93 2.05
C ALA A 75 -7.99 4.16 3.49
N LEU A 76 -7.05 4.46 4.41
CA LEU A 76 -7.36 4.72 5.82
C LEU A 76 -8.44 5.81 5.96
N ARG A 77 -8.29 6.92 5.23
CA ARG A 77 -9.21 8.05 5.27
C ARG A 77 -10.59 7.76 4.67
N PHE A 78 -10.68 6.78 3.76
CA PHE A 78 -11.93 6.40 3.13
C PHE A 78 -12.67 5.34 3.94
N PHE A 79 -12.03 4.23 4.29
CA PHE A 79 -12.65 3.12 5.01
C PHE A 79 -12.89 3.46 6.48
N GLY A 80 -11.93 4.13 7.12
CA GLY A 80 -12.06 4.61 8.50
C GLY A 80 -12.86 5.89 8.66
N ALA A 81 -13.49 6.45 7.62
CA ALA A 81 -14.01 7.82 7.65
C ALA A 81 -14.95 8.20 8.82
N LYS A 82 -15.55 7.21 9.50
CA LYS A 82 -16.40 7.41 10.69
C LYS A 82 -15.66 7.36 12.03
N THR A 83 -14.55 6.64 12.09
CA THR A 83 -13.80 6.32 13.32
C THR A 83 -12.37 6.85 13.30
N LEU A 84 -11.91 7.36 12.15
CA LEU A 84 -10.56 7.83 11.91
C LEU A 84 -10.14 8.89 12.94
N ARG A 85 -9.05 8.62 13.65
CA ARG A 85 -8.39 9.61 14.49
C ARG A 85 -7.78 10.69 13.62
N LYS A 86 -7.99 11.96 13.97
CA LYS A 86 -7.34 13.07 13.29
C LYS A 86 -5.85 13.06 13.66
N TYR A 87 -4.99 13.02 12.65
CA TYR A 87 -3.54 12.98 12.86
C TYR A 87 -2.81 13.65 11.70
N ARG A 88 -1.62 14.20 11.97
CA ARG A 88 -0.72 14.82 11.01
C ARG A 88 0.73 14.60 11.44
N LYS A 89 1.54 13.97 10.57
CA LYS A 89 3.00 13.91 10.73
C LYS A 89 3.65 15.14 10.11
N ASN A 90 3.43 15.32 8.81
CA ASN A 90 4.02 16.38 7.98
C ASN A 90 2.96 16.94 7.02
N ALA A 91 3.37 17.68 5.98
CA ALA A 91 2.46 18.25 4.99
C ALA A 91 1.71 17.15 4.19
N GLU A 92 2.41 16.05 3.90
CA GLU A 92 1.96 14.98 3.02
C GLU A 92 1.11 13.91 3.75
N TYR A 93 1.48 13.59 4.99
CA TYR A 93 0.79 12.60 5.81
C TYR A 93 -0.24 13.25 6.74
N ARG A 94 -1.49 13.32 6.25
CA ARG A 94 -2.63 13.91 6.97
C ARG A 94 -3.84 12.97 6.96
N LEU A 95 -4.25 12.54 8.15
CA LEU A 95 -5.43 11.70 8.36
C LEU A 95 -6.65 12.56 8.67
N LYS A 96 -7.50 12.76 7.66
CA LYS A 96 -8.83 13.37 7.77
C LYS A 96 -9.82 12.59 6.90
N PRO A 97 -11.07 12.37 7.36
CA PRO A 97 -12.06 11.62 6.60
C PRO A 97 -12.19 12.07 5.16
N LEU A 98 -12.28 11.11 4.23
CA LEU A 98 -12.36 11.35 2.80
C LEU A 98 -13.75 11.03 2.27
N LYS A 99 -14.30 11.94 1.45
CA LYS A 99 -15.56 11.71 0.72
C LYS A 99 -15.32 10.74 -0.44
N PRO A 100 -16.31 9.90 -0.84
CA PRO A 100 -16.12 8.90 -1.90
C PRO A 100 -15.56 9.45 -3.21
N ALA A 101 -16.08 10.59 -3.71
CA ALA A 101 -15.59 11.20 -4.93
C ALA A 101 -14.12 11.67 -4.83
N LYS A 102 -13.68 12.14 -3.65
CA LYS A 102 -12.28 12.55 -3.43
C LYS A 102 -11.35 11.34 -3.29
N PHE A 103 -11.84 10.22 -2.76
CA PHE A 103 -11.11 8.95 -2.74
C PHE A 103 -10.87 8.45 -4.15
N ALA A 104 -11.93 8.33 -4.95
CA ALA A 104 -11.85 7.96 -6.36
C ALA A 104 -10.83 8.80 -7.15
N LYS A 105 -10.93 10.14 -7.06
CA LYS A 105 -10.01 11.05 -7.74
C LYS A 105 -8.56 10.86 -7.31
N ARG A 106 -8.31 10.51 -6.04
CA ARG A 106 -6.95 10.23 -5.54
C ARG A 106 -6.40 8.92 -6.10
N ILE A 107 -7.22 7.88 -6.17
CA ILE A 107 -6.82 6.60 -6.78
C ILE A 107 -6.54 6.79 -8.28
N ASP A 108 -7.40 7.51 -9.00
CA ASP A 108 -7.14 7.83 -10.42
C ASP A 108 -5.85 8.62 -10.59
N LYS A 109 -5.59 9.59 -9.70
CA LYS A 109 -4.38 10.40 -9.78
C LYS A 109 -3.13 9.54 -9.57
N LEU A 110 -3.17 8.56 -8.66
CA LEU A 110 -2.05 7.63 -8.46
C LEU A 110 -1.71 6.86 -9.75
N PHE A 111 -2.72 6.22 -10.36
CA PHE A 111 -2.51 5.40 -11.56
C PHE A 111 -2.29 6.19 -12.84
N SER A 112 -2.61 7.49 -12.87
CA SER A 112 -2.32 8.37 -14.02
C SER A 112 -1.01 9.14 -13.88
N THR A 113 -0.37 9.10 -12.72
CA THR A 113 0.91 9.79 -12.49
C THR A 113 2.11 8.94 -12.91
N TYR A 114 2.02 7.62 -12.80
CA TYR A 114 3.14 6.71 -13.09
C TYR A 114 2.82 5.82 -14.28
N HIS A 115 3.87 5.32 -14.94
CA HIS A 115 3.73 4.19 -15.86
C HIS A 115 3.07 2.98 -15.15
N TRP A 116 2.43 2.12 -15.94
CA TRP A 116 1.68 1.00 -15.39
C TRP A 116 2.59 0.00 -14.68
N GLU A 117 3.75 -0.28 -15.27
CA GLU A 117 4.83 -1.12 -14.74
C GLU A 117 5.32 -0.58 -13.39
N THR A 118 5.57 0.73 -13.31
CA THR A 118 5.94 1.42 -12.07
C THR A 118 4.83 1.29 -11.02
N SER A 119 3.56 1.43 -11.42
CA SER A 119 2.41 1.25 -10.52
C SER A 119 2.30 -0.17 -9.96
N GLN A 120 2.75 -1.18 -10.72
CA GLN A 120 2.80 -2.57 -10.27
C GLN A 120 3.95 -2.85 -9.28
N ALA A 121 4.97 -2.00 -9.25
CA ALA A 121 6.13 -2.13 -8.36
C ALA A 121 6.00 -1.34 -7.04
N GLN A 122 5.14 -0.31 -6.98
CA GLN A 122 4.95 0.54 -5.78
C GLN A 122 4.79 -0.25 -4.48
N LEU A 123 5.49 0.16 -3.40
CA LEU A 123 5.36 -0.46 -2.08
C LEU A 123 4.13 0.09 -1.36
N ASN A 124 3.00 -0.61 -1.46
CA ASN A 124 1.75 -0.20 -0.83
C ASN A 124 1.74 -0.55 0.66
N LEU A 125 1.50 0.43 1.52
CA LEU A 125 1.50 0.25 2.98
C LEU A 125 0.46 1.14 3.66
N PHE A 126 -0.04 0.75 4.82
CA PHE A 126 -0.93 1.59 5.65
C PHE A 126 -0.24 2.28 6.81
N GLY A 127 0.86 1.69 7.28
CA GLY A 127 1.62 2.17 8.41
C GLY A 127 3.04 1.64 8.34
N SER A 128 3.89 2.23 9.16
CA SER A 128 5.30 1.92 9.31
C SER A 128 5.73 2.32 10.72
N HIS A 129 7.02 2.18 11.00
CA HIS A 129 7.64 2.62 12.24
C HIS A 129 7.66 4.16 12.41
N ASP A 130 7.29 4.95 11.39
CA ASP A 130 7.27 6.41 11.45
C ASP A 130 5.85 7.01 11.50
N THR A 131 4.84 6.14 11.61
CA THR A 131 3.43 6.51 11.65
C THR A 131 2.71 5.76 12.76
N PRO A 132 1.57 6.28 13.28
CA PRO A 132 0.68 5.48 14.11
C PRO A 132 0.24 4.19 13.39
N ARG A 133 0.02 3.12 14.16
CA ARG A 133 -0.48 1.84 13.61
C ARG A 133 -1.82 2.03 12.91
N ALA A 134 -2.10 1.19 11.91
CA ALA A 134 -3.32 1.30 11.11
C ALA A 134 -4.57 1.18 11.99
N LEU A 135 -4.59 0.22 12.92
CA LEU A 135 -5.74 0.01 13.83
C LEU A 135 -5.99 1.24 14.73
N TRP A 136 -4.93 1.81 15.31
CA TRP A 136 -5.01 3.03 16.10
C TRP A 136 -5.56 4.19 15.28
N SER A 137 -5.01 4.39 14.07
CA SER A 137 -5.43 5.43 13.13
C SER A 137 -6.91 5.33 12.78
N LEU A 138 -7.43 4.10 12.67
CA LEU A 138 -8.82 3.77 12.38
C LEU A 138 -9.73 3.85 13.63
N GLY A 139 -9.23 4.28 14.79
CA GLY A 139 -10.03 4.37 16.01
C GLY A 139 -10.44 3.01 16.55
N GLU A 140 -9.54 2.03 16.45
CA GLU A 140 -9.76 0.62 16.82
C GLU A 140 -10.86 -0.09 16.00
N ASP A 141 -11.25 0.47 14.85
CA ASP A 141 -12.24 -0.14 13.96
C ASP A 141 -11.62 -1.27 13.13
N LYS A 142 -11.72 -2.49 13.66
CA LYS A 142 -11.28 -3.73 13.01
C LYS A 142 -12.02 -4.01 11.70
N THR A 143 -13.26 -3.55 11.54
CA THR A 143 -14.00 -3.72 10.27
C THR A 143 -13.40 -2.85 9.19
N ALA A 144 -13.07 -1.59 9.52
CA ALA A 144 -12.35 -0.71 8.62
C ALA A 144 -10.96 -1.25 8.28
N LEU A 145 -10.25 -1.84 9.24
CA LEU A 145 -8.95 -2.47 8.99
C LEU A 145 -9.07 -3.64 8.02
N LYS A 146 -10.06 -4.53 8.18
CA LYS A 146 -10.34 -5.61 7.22
C LYS A 146 -10.63 -5.08 5.82
N LEU A 147 -11.40 -4.00 5.67
CA LEU A 147 -11.64 -3.36 4.37
C LEU A 147 -10.35 -2.80 3.77
N CYS A 148 -9.52 -2.13 4.58
CA CYS A 148 -8.19 -1.68 4.17
C CYS A 148 -7.32 -2.87 3.72
N THR A 149 -7.22 -3.94 4.49
CA THR A 149 -6.40 -5.12 4.15
C THR A 149 -6.87 -5.78 2.85
N LEU A 150 -8.17 -5.95 2.65
CA LEU A 150 -8.69 -6.46 1.36
C LEU A 150 -8.33 -5.51 0.21
N PHE A 151 -8.45 -4.20 0.41
CA PHE A 151 -8.04 -3.20 -0.57
C PHE A 151 -6.55 -3.30 -0.90
N LEU A 152 -5.68 -3.43 0.11
CA LEU A 152 -4.24 -3.61 -0.07
C LEU A 152 -3.92 -4.84 -0.92
N MET A 153 -4.55 -5.96 -0.60
CA MET A 153 -4.31 -7.25 -1.25
C MET A 153 -4.93 -7.36 -2.65
N THR A 154 -5.80 -6.43 -3.03
CA THR A 154 -6.47 -6.40 -4.34
C THR A 154 -6.00 -5.25 -5.24
N MET A 155 -5.08 -4.41 -4.77
CA MET A 155 -4.46 -3.33 -5.56
C MET A 155 -3.19 -3.81 -6.32
N PRO A 156 -2.88 -3.22 -7.49
CA PRO A 156 -1.55 -3.32 -8.12
C PRO A 156 -0.47 -2.76 -7.18
N GLY A 157 0.74 -3.32 -7.22
CA GLY A 157 1.85 -2.95 -6.32
C GLY A 157 2.32 -4.10 -5.43
N ALA A 158 3.36 -3.86 -4.65
CA ALA A 158 3.86 -4.76 -3.61
C ALA A 158 3.23 -4.39 -2.25
N PRO A 159 2.30 -5.18 -1.68
CA PRO A 159 1.72 -4.88 -0.38
C PRO A 159 2.73 -5.15 0.76
N CYS A 160 2.87 -4.21 1.68
CA CYS A 160 3.70 -4.30 2.88
C CYS A 160 2.81 -4.26 4.13
N ILE A 161 2.94 -5.27 4.98
CA ILE A 161 2.27 -5.37 6.29
C ILE A 161 3.26 -4.96 7.36
N TYR A 162 2.87 -4.05 8.25
CA TYR A 162 3.70 -3.67 9.39
C TYR A 162 3.49 -4.67 10.52
N TYR A 163 4.60 -5.23 11.05
CA TYR A 163 4.57 -6.34 11.99
C TYR A 163 3.58 -6.09 13.14
N GLY A 164 2.70 -7.05 13.41
CA GLY A 164 1.72 -6.95 14.48
C GLY A 164 0.37 -6.36 14.07
N ASP A 165 0.27 -5.67 12.94
CA ASP A 165 -1.03 -5.17 12.47
C ASP A 165 -2.00 -6.34 12.16
N GLU A 166 -1.48 -7.49 11.74
CA GLU A 166 -2.24 -8.71 11.45
C GLU A 166 -2.84 -9.37 12.70
N ILE A 167 -2.24 -9.17 13.87
CA ILE A 167 -2.75 -9.66 15.16
C ILE A 167 -3.43 -8.55 15.99
N GLY A 168 -3.60 -7.36 15.41
CA GLY A 168 -4.34 -6.27 16.03
C GLY A 168 -3.53 -5.43 17.01
N MET A 169 -2.21 -5.36 16.87
CA MET A 169 -1.41 -4.39 17.62
C MET A 169 -1.89 -2.97 17.31
N SER A 170 -1.98 -2.14 18.34
CA SER A 170 -2.41 -0.74 18.27
C SER A 170 -1.40 0.15 18.98
N GLY A 171 -1.20 1.35 18.47
CA GLY A 171 -0.21 2.29 18.98
C GLY A 171 -0.28 3.62 18.25
N ALA A 172 -0.10 4.70 19.01
CA ALA A 172 0.03 6.05 18.47
C ALA A 172 1.35 6.18 17.66
N ASP A 173 1.77 7.41 17.36
CA ASP A 173 3.03 7.65 16.64
C ASP A 173 4.26 7.16 17.42
N ASP A 174 5.42 7.19 16.78
CA ASP A 174 6.73 6.90 17.36
C ASP A 174 6.89 7.56 18.75
N PRO A 175 7.28 6.81 19.80
CA PRO A 175 7.71 5.40 19.81
C PRO A 175 6.63 4.34 20.00
N HIS A 176 5.37 4.74 20.18
CA HIS A 176 4.30 3.79 20.52
C HIS A 176 3.95 2.81 19.39
N CYS A 177 4.20 3.16 18.12
CA CYS A 177 4.04 2.22 17.02
C CYS A 177 5.12 1.13 16.97
N ARG A 178 6.19 1.25 17.78
CA ARG A 178 7.37 0.37 17.79
C ARG A 178 7.39 -0.60 18.99
N SER A 179 6.24 -0.84 19.62
CA SER A 179 6.12 -1.81 20.72
C SER A 179 6.60 -3.20 20.32
N ALA A 180 7.20 -3.92 21.27
CA ALA A 180 7.63 -5.30 21.06
C ALA A 180 6.47 -6.19 20.58
N PHE A 181 6.76 -7.14 19.69
CA PHE A 181 5.77 -8.10 19.25
C PHE A 181 5.44 -9.05 20.42
N PRO A 182 4.15 -9.32 20.72
CA PRO A 182 3.73 -10.05 21.91
C PRO A 182 3.82 -11.57 21.72
N TRP A 183 5.02 -12.11 21.47
CA TRP A 183 5.23 -13.57 21.30
C TRP A 183 4.83 -14.37 22.55
N GLU A 184 5.11 -13.84 23.73
CA GLU A 184 4.79 -14.50 25.01
C GLU A 184 3.32 -14.33 25.43
N GLN A 185 2.48 -13.71 24.58
CA GLN A 185 1.07 -13.41 24.86
C GLN A 185 0.21 -13.76 23.64
N GLU A 186 0.34 -14.98 23.13
CA GLU A 186 -0.46 -15.45 21.97
C GLU A 186 -1.97 -15.33 22.21
N ASP A 187 -2.44 -15.51 23.44
CA ASP A 187 -3.85 -15.34 23.81
C ASP A 187 -4.37 -13.91 23.63
N ALA A 188 -3.47 -12.92 23.57
CA ALA A 188 -3.82 -11.53 23.31
C ALA A 188 -3.94 -11.22 21.80
N TRP A 189 -3.58 -12.15 20.92
CA TRP A 189 -3.63 -11.95 19.47
C TRP A 189 -5.08 -11.97 18.99
N ASP A 190 -5.42 -11.03 18.11
CA ASP A 190 -6.69 -11.08 17.40
C ASP A 190 -6.65 -12.15 16.29
N THR A 191 -7.05 -13.37 16.64
CA THR A 191 -7.04 -14.52 15.73
C THR A 191 -8.03 -14.38 14.57
N ASP A 192 -9.14 -13.68 14.74
CA ASP A 192 -10.09 -13.39 13.66
C ASP A 192 -9.48 -12.41 12.64
N LEU A 193 -8.77 -11.39 13.11
CA LEU A 193 -8.02 -10.48 12.24
C LEU A 193 -6.88 -11.23 11.53
N LEU A 194 -6.09 -12.04 12.23
CA LEU A 194 -5.01 -12.83 11.65
C LEU A 194 -5.52 -13.76 10.56
N ASN A 195 -6.64 -14.46 10.81
CA ASN A 195 -7.28 -15.32 9.82
C ASN A 195 -7.83 -14.52 8.63
N PHE A 196 -8.31 -13.31 8.85
CA PHE A 196 -8.68 -12.42 7.74
C PHE A 196 -7.48 -12.04 6.89
N PHE A 197 -6.36 -11.63 7.50
CA PHE A 197 -5.12 -11.32 6.78
C PHE A 197 -4.63 -12.53 5.97
N ARG A 198 -4.60 -13.73 6.56
CA ARG A 198 -4.23 -14.98 5.87
C ARG A 198 -5.11 -15.29 4.65
N ARG A 199 -6.42 -15.06 4.76
CA ARG A 199 -7.35 -15.23 3.62
C ARG A 199 -7.12 -14.18 2.54
N ALA A 200 -6.92 -12.91 2.91
CA ALA A 200 -6.68 -11.84 1.96
C ALA A 200 -5.34 -12.02 1.22
N THR A 201 -4.28 -12.45 1.90
CA THR A 201 -2.99 -12.76 1.27
C THR A 201 -3.07 -14.00 0.38
N SER A 202 -3.78 -15.05 0.81
CA SER A 202 -4.03 -16.24 -0.02
C SER A 202 -4.80 -15.88 -1.29
N LEU A 203 -5.86 -15.06 -1.18
CA LEU A 203 -6.60 -14.56 -2.34
C LEU A 203 -5.66 -13.87 -3.34
N ARG A 204 -4.74 -13.01 -2.88
CA ARG A 204 -3.76 -12.36 -3.77
C ARG A 204 -2.80 -13.35 -4.44
N ARG A 205 -2.31 -14.33 -3.67
CA ARG A 205 -1.37 -15.35 -4.16
C ARG A 205 -2.02 -16.20 -5.25
N ASP A 206 -3.22 -16.69 -4.96
CA ASP A 206 -3.93 -17.69 -5.77
C ASP A 206 -4.53 -17.08 -7.06
N HIS A 207 -4.69 -15.75 -7.10
CA HIS A 207 -5.24 -15.03 -8.26
C HIS A 207 -4.25 -13.98 -8.82
N PRO A 208 -3.41 -14.35 -9.81
CA PRO A 208 -2.42 -13.46 -10.42
C PRO A 208 -2.98 -12.12 -10.95
N CYS A 209 -4.24 -12.08 -11.40
CA CYS A 209 -4.89 -10.85 -11.83
C CYS A 209 -4.94 -9.78 -10.73
N LEU A 210 -4.93 -10.16 -9.44
CA LEU A 210 -4.87 -9.22 -8.32
C LEU A 210 -3.46 -8.65 -8.09
N ARG A 211 -2.42 -9.29 -8.63
CA ARG A 211 -1.02 -8.82 -8.54
C ARG A 211 -0.71 -7.88 -9.70
N THR A 212 -0.67 -8.42 -10.91
CA THR A 212 -0.20 -7.71 -12.13
C THR A 212 -1.31 -7.44 -13.14
N GLY A 213 -2.54 -7.90 -12.91
CA GLY A 213 -3.64 -7.64 -13.84
C GLY A 213 -4.01 -6.16 -13.95
N SER A 214 -4.46 -5.74 -15.14
CA SER A 214 -4.96 -4.39 -15.42
C SER A 214 -6.04 -3.95 -14.43
N PHE A 215 -6.14 -2.65 -14.17
CA PHE A 215 -7.03 -2.06 -13.17
C PHE A 215 -8.15 -1.24 -13.83
N HIS A 216 -9.40 -1.63 -13.59
CA HIS A 216 -10.57 -1.03 -14.25
C HIS A 216 -11.59 -0.53 -13.22
N PRO A 217 -11.66 0.77 -12.91
CA PRO A 217 -12.63 1.27 -11.95
C PRO A 217 -14.07 1.14 -12.46
N LEU A 218 -14.99 0.65 -11.62
CA LEU A 218 -16.38 0.39 -12.02
C LEU A 218 -17.40 1.30 -11.33
N TYR A 219 -17.27 1.51 -10.02
CA TYR A 219 -18.29 2.26 -9.25
C TYR A 219 -17.70 2.96 -8.04
N ARG A 220 -18.12 4.22 -7.80
CA ARG A 220 -17.43 5.11 -6.85
C ARG A 220 -18.35 6.07 -6.09
N ARG A 221 -19.63 5.72 -5.96
CA ARG A 221 -20.69 6.58 -5.42
C ARG A 221 -21.30 5.99 -4.14
N LYS A 222 -22.05 6.79 -3.40
CA LYS A 222 -22.86 6.37 -2.24
C LYS A 222 -22.13 5.58 -1.14
N GLY A 223 -20.81 5.67 -1.03
CA GLY A 223 -20.01 4.91 -0.05
C GLY A 223 -19.55 3.53 -0.53
N ILE A 224 -19.73 3.25 -1.82
CA ILE A 224 -19.23 2.03 -2.46
C ILE A 224 -18.08 2.40 -3.38
N TYR A 225 -17.05 1.57 -3.35
CA TYR A 225 -15.95 1.59 -4.30
C TYR A 225 -15.82 0.21 -4.93
N ALA A 226 -15.77 0.13 -6.26
CA ALA A 226 -15.64 -1.11 -6.98
C ALA A 226 -14.71 -0.94 -8.17
N PHE A 227 -13.95 -2.00 -8.46
CA PHE A 227 -13.07 -2.10 -9.62
C PHE A 227 -12.97 -3.56 -10.07
N ALA A 228 -12.56 -3.76 -11.32
CA ALA A 228 -12.17 -5.05 -11.86
C ALA A 228 -10.65 -5.14 -12.01
N ARG A 229 -10.14 -6.37 -11.87
CA ARG A 229 -8.77 -6.77 -12.21
C ARG A 229 -8.82 -7.81 -13.31
N LYS A 230 -8.04 -7.63 -14.38
CA LYS A 230 -7.99 -8.59 -15.50
C LYS A 230 -6.57 -9.00 -15.86
N LEU A 231 -6.34 -10.29 -16.05
CA LEU A 231 -5.10 -10.85 -16.58
C LEU A 231 -5.39 -12.19 -17.25
N ASP A 232 -4.91 -12.38 -18.48
CA ASP A 232 -4.98 -13.65 -19.23
C ASP A 232 -6.40 -14.30 -19.25
N GLY A 233 -7.42 -13.49 -19.53
CA GLY A 233 -8.82 -13.93 -19.58
C GLY A 233 -9.44 -14.30 -18.21
N LYS A 234 -8.76 -14.01 -17.10
CA LYS A 234 -9.33 -14.08 -15.75
C LYS A 234 -9.72 -12.71 -15.25
N GLU A 235 -10.96 -12.56 -14.83
CA GLU A 235 -11.47 -11.34 -14.20
C GLU A 235 -11.82 -11.54 -12.73
N MET A 236 -11.57 -10.49 -11.93
CA MET A 236 -12.09 -10.38 -10.57
C MET A 236 -12.71 -9.01 -10.35
N ILE A 237 -13.94 -8.99 -9.87
CA ILE A 237 -14.62 -7.77 -9.44
C ILE A 237 -14.50 -7.66 -7.92
N VAL A 238 -13.97 -6.53 -7.46
CA VAL A 238 -13.78 -6.25 -6.04
C VAL A 238 -14.69 -5.09 -5.65
N ILE A 239 -15.53 -5.29 -4.62
CA ILE A 239 -16.53 -4.33 -4.20
C ILE A 239 -16.39 -4.08 -2.70
N PHE A 240 -16.33 -2.80 -2.34
CA PHE A 240 -16.27 -2.36 -0.95
C PHE A 240 -17.51 -1.54 -0.62
N ASN A 241 -18.21 -1.92 0.45
CA ASN A 241 -19.22 -1.08 1.09
C ASN A 241 -18.66 -0.56 2.42
N ARG A 242 -18.41 0.75 2.52
CA ARG A 242 -17.92 1.34 3.78
C ARG A 242 -19.03 1.71 4.78
N LYS A 243 -20.30 1.52 4.41
CA LYS A 243 -21.44 1.81 5.29
C LYS A 243 -21.78 0.58 6.11
N LYS A 244 -22.38 0.83 7.29
CA LYS A 244 -22.88 -0.23 8.18
C LYS A 244 -24.10 -0.97 7.61
N ASN A 245 -24.90 -0.28 6.80
CA ASN A 245 -26.13 -0.84 6.26
C ASN A 245 -25.83 -1.52 4.91
N PRO A 246 -26.52 -2.64 4.62
CA PRO A 246 -26.52 -3.22 3.28
C PRO A 246 -26.88 -2.17 2.21
N GLN A 247 -26.28 -2.31 1.05
CA GLN A 247 -26.55 -1.46 -0.10
C GLN A 247 -26.63 -2.31 -1.36
N GLN A 248 -27.60 -2.01 -2.22
CA GLN A 248 -27.70 -2.60 -3.54
C GLN A 248 -27.07 -1.67 -4.58
N VAL A 249 -26.31 -2.26 -5.51
CA VAL A 249 -25.74 -1.56 -6.67
C VAL A 249 -25.84 -2.43 -7.91
N THR A 250 -26.04 -1.78 -9.04
CA THR A 250 -25.92 -2.38 -10.37
C THR A 250 -24.62 -1.89 -10.99
N LEU A 251 -23.80 -2.81 -11.49
CA LEU A 251 -22.56 -2.51 -12.20
C LEU A 251 -22.77 -2.84 -13.67
N ALA A 252 -22.41 -1.91 -14.56
CA ALA A 252 -22.27 -2.22 -15.97
C ALA A 252 -20.93 -2.92 -16.17
N LEU A 253 -20.96 -4.10 -16.81
CA LEU A 253 -19.78 -4.96 -16.99
C LEU A 253 -19.47 -5.21 -18.46
N ASP A 254 -20.16 -4.53 -19.37
CA ASP A 254 -20.13 -4.83 -20.81
C ASP A 254 -18.72 -4.66 -21.43
N ASP A 255 -17.88 -3.76 -20.88
CA ASP A 255 -16.47 -3.58 -21.27
C ASP A 255 -15.49 -4.46 -20.45
N ILE A 256 -16.01 -5.21 -19.49
CA ILE A 256 -15.25 -5.86 -18.42
C ILE A 256 -15.30 -7.38 -18.55
N ILE A 257 -16.47 -7.94 -18.78
CA ILE A 257 -16.70 -9.36 -18.97
C ILE A 257 -17.28 -9.51 -20.39
N PRO A 258 -16.65 -10.31 -21.27
CA PRO A 258 -17.19 -10.60 -22.60
C PRO A 258 -18.61 -11.19 -22.56
#